data_AF-S7WB02-F1
#
_entry.id   AF-S7WB02-F1
#
_cell.length_a   1.000
_cell.length_b   1.000
_cell.length_c   1.000
_cell.angle_alpha   90.00
_cell.angle_beta   90.00
_cell.angle_gamma   90.00
#
_symmetry.space_group_name_H-M   'P 1'
#
loop_
_entity.id
_entity.type
_entity.pdbx_description
1 polymer ?
#
loop_
_entity_poly.entity_id
_entity_poly.type
_entity_poly.pdbx_seq_one_letter_code
_entity_poly.pdbx_strand_id
1 'polypeptide(L)'
;MEPSSKDYKLCLETFQKLKKNANAQPFLHPVDYVTLNIPDYPEIIKHPMDLSTVKKKLETKEYESPEDFKNDIILIIDNCLLYNPEGNYVNKMAKDFQKYFNSIWHVKKEKKEDSPLMKIHQELEKVKYKKYNWPFLEPVDIKLIPNYKKIIKNPTDLQTIKKKIENNEYSDISEYRNDLNLMIKNCFKFNSVDSEVYKCGEEMEKLVKKIFNEEESDEVQRLKTKIKDLEKRLEKYEKKKFKKYNSENRVKLAAEVQKLDENNAREIILILKDYNPNLELTDKEEIEVDFGTLPDHVLEEIEDKIKVESESEEV
;
A
#
# COMPACT_ATOMS: atom_id res chain seq x y z
N MET A 1 0.06 4.15 -46.39
CA MET A 1 -1.07 4.83 -45.72
C MET A 1 -1.71 5.81 -46.69
N GLU A 2 -3.04 5.84 -46.81
CA GLU A 2 -3.74 6.78 -47.71
C GLU A 2 -3.83 8.20 -47.12
N PRO A 3 -3.63 9.29 -47.91
CA PRO A 3 -3.69 10.67 -47.41
C PRO A 3 -5.00 11.08 -46.74
N SER A 4 -6.11 10.45 -47.12
CA SER A 4 -7.43 10.69 -46.54
C SER A 4 -7.62 10.00 -45.17
N SER A 5 -6.77 9.03 -44.82
CA SER A 5 -6.90 8.23 -43.60
C SER A 5 -6.60 9.05 -42.33
N LYS A 6 -7.21 8.65 -41.20
CA LYS A 6 -6.94 9.25 -39.89
C LYS A 6 -5.48 9.06 -39.48
N ASP A 7 -4.91 7.92 -39.82
CA ASP A 7 -3.55 7.53 -39.49
C ASP A 7 -2.52 8.40 -40.21
N TYR A 8 -2.74 8.67 -41.50
CA TYR A 8 -1.92 9.62 -42.26
C TYR A 8 -1.98 11.03 -41.66
N LYS A 9 -3.19 11.52 -41.34
CA LYS A 9 -3.36 12.86 -40.72
C LYS A 9 -2.63 12.97 -39.39
N LEU A 10 -2.71 11.94 -38.54
CA LEU A 10 -1.97 11.87 -37.28
C LEU A 10 -0.45 11.97 -37.51
N CYS A 11 0.09 11.18 -38.44
CA CYS A 11 1.53 11.20 -38.74
C CYS A 11 1.96 12.57 -39.30
N LEU A 12 1.17 13.15 -40.20
CA LEU A 12 1.43 14.46 -40.78
C LEU A 12 1.41 15.56 -39.71
N GLU A 13 0.39 15.60 -38.84
CA GLU A 13 0.29 16.58 -37.75
C GLU A 13 1.46 16.45 -36.76
N THR A 14 1.84 15.22 -36.42
CA THR A 14 3.00 14.96 -35.56
C THR A 14 4.28 15.46 -36.22
N PHE A 15 4.51 15.11 -37.48
CA PHE A 15 5.66 15.58 -38.25
C PHE A 15 5.76 17.11 -38.26
N GLN A 16 4.64 17.82 -38.48
CA GLN A 16 4.62 19.28 -38.48
C GLN A 16 4.99 19.90 -37.13
N LYS A 17 4.64 19.25 -36.01
CA LYS A 17 5.04 19.65 -34.66
C LYS A 17 6.53 19.38 -34.42
N LEU A 18 7.00 18.19 -34.77
CA LEU A 18 8.41 17.78 -34.63
C LEU A 18 9.34 18.71 -35.39
N LYS A 19 9.03 19.02 -36.65
CA LYS A 19 9.81 19.94 -37.49
C LYS A 19 9.98 21.33 -36.87
N LYS A 20 8.99 21.79 -36.08
CA LYS A 20 8.99 23.11 -35.44
C LYS A 20 9.61 23.12 -34.04
N ASN A 21 9.99 21.97 -33.50
CA ASN A 21 10.59 21.89 -32.18
C ASN A 21 11.95 22.62 -32.16
N ALA A 22 12.23 23.37 -31.09
CA ALA A 22 13.49 24.12 -30.95
C ALA A 22 14.75 23.23 -31.01
N ASN A 23 14.62 21.95 -30.63
CA ASN A 23 15.68 20.96 -30.66
C ASN A 23 15.73 20.15 -31.97
N ALA A 24 14.90 20.48 -32.98
CA ALA A 24 14.83 19.70 -34.22
C ALA A 24 16.02 19.92 -35.17
N GLN A 25 16.79 21.00 -35.00
CA GLN A 25 17.77 21.47 -35.99
C GLN A 25 18.75 20.37 -36.47
N PRO A 26 19.36 19.55 -35.60
CA PRO A 26 20.28 18.48 -36.04
C PRO A 26 19.61 17.35 -36.82
N PHE A 27 18.28 17.26 -36.75
CA PHE A 27 17.49 16.16 -37.31
C PHE A 27 16.72 16.55 -38.57
N LEU A 28 16.82 17.80 -39.03
CA LEU A 28 16.02 18.31 -40.16
C LEU A 28 16.43 17.70 -41.50
N HIS A 29 17.71 17.34 -41.66
CA HIS A 29 18.32 16.88 -42.90
C HIS A 29 19.30 15.72 -42.62
N PRO A 30 19.65 14.92 -43.65
CA PRO A 30 20.67 13.88 -43.50
C PRO A 30 21.97 14.46 -42.97
N VAL A 31 22.67 13.70 -42.12
CA VAL A 31 23.97 14.10 -41.60
C VAL A 31 24.99 14.17 -42.73
N ASP A 32 25.49 15.37 -43.02
CA ASP A 32 26.60 15.59 -43.94
C ASP A 32 27.93 15.40 -43.21
N TYR A 33 28.33 14.14 -43.11
CA TYR A 33 29.51 13.73 -42.37
C TYR A 33 30.83 14.20 -43.00
N VAL A 34 30.83 14.58 -44.29
CA VAL A 34 31.98 15.18 -44.96
C VAL A 34 32.16 16.62 -44.51
N THR A 35 31.09 17.43 -44.59
CA THR A 35 31.12 18.84 -44.16
C THR A 35 31.39 18.98 -42.66
N LEU A 36 30.87 18.04 -41.84
CA LEU A 36 31.09 18.03 -40.39
C LEU A 36 32.44 17.41 -39.98
N ASN A 37 33.22 16.89 -40.93
CA ASN A 37 34.51 16.25 -40.70
C ASN A 37 34.43 15.08 -39.69
N ILE A 38 33.43 14.22 -39.87
CA ILE A 38 33.16 13.02 -39.06
C ILE A 38 33.08 11.77 -39.95
N PRO A 39 34.18 11.36 -40.60
CA PRO A 39 34.17 10.35 -41.66
C PRO A 39 33.76 8.94 -41.19
N ASP A 40 33.78 8.66 -39.89
CA ASP A 40 33.38 7.40 -39.27
C ASP A 40 31.85 7.24 -39.13
N TYR A 41 31.07 8.31 -39.34
CA TYR A 41 29.62 8.27 -39.23
C TYR A 41 28.93 7.13 -40.03
N PRO A 42 29.21 6.92 -41.34
CA PRO A 42 28.63 5.80 -42.09
C PRO A 42 29.14 4.42 -41.62
N GLU A 43 30.28 4.36 -40.92
CA GLU A 43 30.79 3.11 -40.34
C GLU A 43 30.05 2.74 -39.04
N ILE A 44 29.57 3.74 -38.30
CA ILE A 44 28.84 3.54 -37.04
C ILE A 44 27.33 3.45 -37.29
N ILE A 45 26.77 4.39 -38.05
CA ILE A 45 25.33 4.50 -38.30
C ILE A 45 24.96 3.77 -39.59
N LYS A 46 24.36 2.59 -39.43
CA LYS A 46 24.01 1.69 -40.54
C LYS A 46 22.74 2.06 -41.29
N HIS A 47 21.80 2.71 -40.60
CA HIS A 47 20.51 3.09 -41.15
C HIS A 47 20.26 4.57 -40.86
N PRO A 48 20.89 5.50 -41.60
CA PRO A 48 20.69 6.92 -41.40
C PRO A 48 19.22 7.30 -41.66
N MET A 49 18.68 8.19 -40.83
CA MET A 49 17.32 8.72 -40.95
C MET A 49 17.30 10.18 -40.50
N ASP A 50 16.39 10.97 -41.05
CA ASP A 50 16.19 12.38 -40.75
C ASP A 50 14.76 12.81 -41.09
N LEU A 51 14.34 13.98 -40.61
CA LEU A 51 12.98 14.48 -40.78
C LEU A 51 12.65 14.80 -42.25
N SER A 52 13.62 15.19 -43.10
CA SER A 52 13.35 15.39 -44.53
C SER A 52 13.12 14.07 -45.26
N THR A 53 13.83 13.01 -44.87
CA THR A 53 13.57 11.64 -45.35
C THR A 53 12.22 11.12 -44.86
N VAL A 54 11.88 11.33 -43.59
CA VAL A 54 10.56 10.98 -43.04
C VAL A 54 9.43 11.71 -43.78
N LYS A 55 9.61 13.00 -44.09
CA LYS A 55 8.68 13.79 -44.89
C LYS A 55 8.47 13.17 -46.27
N LYS A 56 9.58 12.82 -46.94
CA LYS A 56 9.54 12.19 -48.26
C LYS A 56 8.75 10.88 -48.20
N LYS A 57 9.06 9.99 -47.24
CA LYS A 57 8.36 8.71 -47.05
C LYS A 57 6.86 8.88 -46.78
N LEU A 58 6.46 9.91 -46.03
CA LEU A 58 5.04 10.27 -45.88
C LEU A 58 4.41 10.68 -47.22
N GLU A 59 5.07 11.56 -47.99
CA GLU A 59 4.56 12.08 -49.26
C GLU A 59 4.48 11.00 -50.36
N THR A 60 5.44 10.06 -50.39
CA THR A 60 5.49 8.92 -51.31
C THR A 60 4.68 7.72 -50.84
N LYS A 61 3.99 7.83 -49.69
CA LYS A 61 3.15 6.79 -49.08
C LYS A 61 3.90 5.49 -48.71
N GLU A 62 5.19 5.58 -48.40
CA GLU A 62 6.03 4.42 -48.07
C GLU A 62 5.76 3.83 -46.68
N TYR A 63 5.04 4.53 -45.80
CA TYR A 63 4.62 3.98 -44.52
C TYR A 63 3.30 3.22 -44.65
N GLU A 64 3.25 1.96 -44.24
CA GLU A 64 2.03 1.15 -44.27
C GLU A 64 1.12 1.48 -43.08
N SER A 65 1.72 1.79 -41.93
CA SER A 65 1.06 2.06 -40.65
C SER A 65 1.69 3.26 -39.89
N PRO A 66 1.00 3.83 -38.88
CA PRO A 66 1.60 4.81 -37.97
C PRO A 66 2.84 4.28 -37.23
N GLU A 67 2.92 2.98 -36.99
CA GLU A 67 4.06 2.38 -36.28
C GLU A 67 5.32 2.46 -37.13
N ASP A 68 5.24 2.31 -38.46
CA ASP A 68 6.38 2.48 -39.35
C ASP A 68 6.93 3.91 -39.31
N PHE A 69 6.04 4.91 -39.28
CA PHE A 69 6.43 6.31 -39.10
C PHE A 69 7.12 6.54 -37.75
N LYS A 70 6.55 6.00 -36.67
CA LYS A 70 7.10 6.11 -35.30
C LYS A 70 8.49 5.47 -35.23
N ASN A 71 8.67 4.31 -35.84
CA ASN A 71 9.95 3.60 -35.87
C ASN A 71 11.04 4.45 -36.52
N ASP A 72 10.73 5.16 -37.62
CA ASP A 72 11.70 6.07 -38.24
C ASP A 72 12.00 7.29 -37.36
N ILE A 73 11.02 7.84 -36.62
CA ILE A 73 11.29 8.91 -35.65
C ILE A 73 12.19 8.42 -34.52
N ILE A 74 11.96 7.21 -34.01
CA ILE A 74 12.80 6.59 -32.98
C ILE A 74 14.21 6.35 -33.53
N LEU A 75 14.34 5.87 -34.77
CA LEU A 75 15.63 5.64 -35.42
C LEU A 75 16.48 6.91 -35.53
N ILE A 76 15.87 8.07 -35.81
CA ILE A 76 16.57 9.37 -35.78
C ILE A 76 17.20 9.61 -34.40
N ILE A 77 16.43 9.37 -33.33
CA ILE A 77 16.86 9.61 -31.95
C ILE A 77 17.95 8.62 -31.55
N ASP A 78 17.74 7.32 -31.82
CA ASP A 78 18.66 6.25 -31.43
C ASP A 78 19.99 6.38 -32.16
N ASN A 79 19.99 6.69 -33.47
CA ASN A 79 21.22 6.97 -34.20
C ASN A 79 22.00 8.14 -33.59
N CYS A 80 21.30 9.20 -33.19
CA CYS A 80 21.93 10.34 -32.56
C CYS A 80 22.56 9.97 -31.22
N LEU A 81 21.85 9.24 -30.37
CA LEU A 81 22.34 8.81 -29.06
C LEU A 81 23.47 7.78 -29.15
N LEU A 82 23.49 6.96 -30.20
CA LEU A 82 24.55 6.01 -30.49
C LEU A 82 25.84 6.71 -30.91
N TYR A 83 25.75 7.67 -31.84
CA TYR A 83 26.93 8.37 -32.35
C TYR A 83 27.46 9.43 -31.37
N ASN A 84 26.57 10.14 -30.67
CA ASN A 84 26.95 11.25 -29.79
C ASN A 84 26.95 10.80 -28.32
N PRO A 85 28.10 10.83 -27.62
CA PRO A 85 28.19 10.37 -26.23
C PRO A 85 27.44 11.28 -25.24
N GLU A 86 27.24 10.78 -24.01
CA GLU A 86 26.64 11.58 -22.94
C GLU A 86 27.45 12.85 -22.64
N GLY A 87 26.74 13.96 -22.40
CA GLY A 87 27.33 15.29 -22.21
C GLY A 87 27.49 16.10 -23.49
N ASN A 88 27.41 15.48 -24.68
CA ASN A 88 27.34 16.21 -25.95
C ASN A 88 26.02 17.00 -26.07
N TYR A 89 26.09 18.21 -26.62
CA TYR A 89 24.92 19.08 -26.77
C TYR A 89 23.83 18.47 -27.66
N VAL A 90 24.21 17.81 -28.76
CA VAL A 90 23.29 17.14 -29.68
C VAL A 90 22.65 15.90 -29.04
N ASN A 91 23.38 15.18 -28.17
CA ASN A 91 22.82 14.09 -27.35
C ASN A 91 21.71 14.62 -26.42
N LYS A 92 21.95 15.77 -25.75
CA LYS A 92 20.93 16.41 -24.90
C LYS A 92 19.71 16.86 -25.73
N MET A 93 19.93 17.44 -26.91
CA MET A 93 18.84 17.81 -27.83
C MET A 93 18.02 16.59 -28.23
N ALA A 94 18.63 15.43 -28.49
CA ALA A 94 17.94 14.19 -28.81
C ALA A 94 17.06 13.70 -27.64
N LYS A 95 17.56 13.73 -26.41
CA LYS A 95 16.78 13.35 -25.21
C LYS A 95 15.56 14.26 -25.02
N ASP A 96 15.72 15.58 -25.21
CA ASP A 96 14.60 16.52 -25.08
C ASP A 96 13.63 16.43 -26.27
N PHE A 97 14.13 16.15 -27.48
CA PHE A 97 13.32 15.86 -28.66
C PHE A 97 12.49 14.58 -28.48
N GLN A 98 13.07 13.52 -27.89
CA GLN A 98 12.38 12.27 -27.55
C GLN A 98 11.25 12.51 -26.54
N LYS A 99 11.51 13.25 -25.46
CA LYS A 99 10.46 13.62 -24.49
C LYS A 99 9.32 14.36 -25.17
N TYR A 100 9.64 15.32 -26.05
CA TYR A 100 8.63 16.06 -26.79
C TYR A 100 7.84 15.14 -27.71
N PHE A 101 8.50 14.29 -28.51
CA PHE A 101 7.84 13.31 -29.36
C PHE A 101 6.88 12.43 -28.56
N ASN A 102 7.33 11.85 -27.45
CA ASN A 102 6.48 11.04 -26.56
C ASN A 102 5.27 11.82 -26.03
N SER A 103 5.43 13.13 -25.77
CA SER A 103 4.32 13.98 -25.32
C SER A 103 3.27 14.26 -26.39
N ILE A 104 3.63 14.25 -27.68
CA ILE A 104 2.73 14.60 -28.79
C ILE A 104 2.28 13.40 -29.63
N TRP A 105 3.00 12.28 -29.59
CA TRP A 105 2.68 11.07 -30.36
C TRP A 105 1.50 10.35 -29.71
N HIS A 106 0.36 10.40 -30.37
CA HIS A 106 -0.89 9.82 -29.89
C HIS A 106 -1.55 9.01 -31.01
N VAL A 107 -1.03 7.80 -31.29
CA VAL A 107 -1.91 6.76 -31.84
C VAL A 107 -3.01 6.57 -30.81
N LYS A 108 -4.26 6.87 -31.19
CA LYS A 108 -5.45 6.97 -30.33
C LYS A 108 -5.20 6.46 -28.91
N LYS A 109 -4.98 7.38 -27.95
CA LYS A 109 -5.24 7.06 -26.54
C LYS A 109 -6.66 6.53 -26.52
N GLU A 110 -6.88 5.27 -26.11
CA GLU A 110 -8.20 4.89 -25.60
C GLU A 110 -8.66 6.03 -24.69
N LYS A 111 -9.92 6.46 -24.80
CA LYS A 111 -10.43 7.51 -23.91
C LYS A 111 -10.04 7.11 -22.50
N LYS A 112 -9.19 7.89 -21.83
CA LYS A 112 -8.66 7.51 -20.52
C LYS A 112 -9.76 7.29 -19.50
N GLU A 113 -10.89 7.97 -19.71
CA GLU A 113 -12.18 7.77 -19.02
C GLU A 113 -12.65 6.30 -19.00
N ASP A 114 -12.33 5.50 -20.02
CA ASP A 114 -12.78 4.11 -20.15
C ASP A 114 -11.74 3.06 -19.72
N SER A 115 -10.53 3.47 -19.32
CA SER A 115 -9.50 2.54 -18.84
C SER A 115 -9.95 1.83 -17.56
N PRO A 116 -9.55 0.55 -17.32
CA PRO A 116 -9.89 -0.15 -16.10
C PRO A 116 -9.53 0.61 -14.81
N LEU A 117 -8.35 1.24 -14.78
CA LEU A 117 -7.92 2.05 -13.63
C LEU A 117 -8.79 3.30 -13.44
N MET A 118 -9.15 4.00 -14.52
CA MET A 118 -10.01 5.17 -14.42
C MET A 118 -11.44 4.81 -14.00
N LYS A 119 -11.97 3.66 -14.43
CA LYS A 119 -13.27 3.16 -13.97
C LYS A 119 -13.27 2.87 -12.47
N ILE A 120 -12.20 2.24 -11.96
CA ILE A 120 -12.00 2.05 -10.52
C ILE A 120 -11.91 3.40 -9.81
N HIS A 121 -11.14 4.33 -10.36
CA HIS A 121 -10.97 5.67 -9.79
C HIS A 121 -12.30 6.42 -9.69
N GLN A 122 -13.10 6.43 -10.77
CA GLN A 122 -14.42 7.05 -10.80
C GLN A 122 -15.41 6.40 -9.83
N GLU A 123 -15.29 5.10 -9.55
CA GLU A 123 -16.11 4.43 -8.53
C GLU A 123 -15.86 5.04 -7.14
N LEU A 124 -14.59 5.31 -6.78
CA LEU A 124 -14.19 5.89 -5.50
C LEU A 124 -14.73 7.33 -5.31
N GLU A 125 -14.91 8.07 -6.40
CA GLU A 125 -15.40 9.46 -6.39
C GLU A 125 -16.94 9.55 -6.40
N LYS A 126 -17.67 8.43 -6.51
CA LYS A 126 -19.15 8.46 -6.65
C LYS A 126 -19.82 9.15 -5.46
N VAL A 127 -20.86 9.94 -5.77
CA VAL A 127 -21.67 10.72 -4.82
C VAL A 127 -22.25 9.88 -3.67
N LYS A 128 -22.53 8.58 -3.89
CA LYS A 128 -22.97 7.67 -2.82
C LYS A 128 -21.95 7.54 -1.67
N TYR A 129 -20.68 7.82 -1.93
CA TYR A 129 -19.58 7.75 -0.98
C TYR A 129 -19.19 9.11 -0.38
N LYS A 130 -19.92 10.19 -0.71
CA LYS A 130 -19.63 11.56 -0.25
C LYS A 130 -19.56 11.73 1.27
N LYS A 131 -20.18 10.81 2.03
CA LYS A 131 -20.14 10.82 3.50
C LYS A 131 -18.75 10.56 4.07
N TYR A 132 -17.87 9.90 3.31
CA TYR A 132 -16.55 9.51 3.78
C TYR A 132 -15.41 9.72 2.77
N ASN A 133 -15.68 9.96 1.49
CA ASN A 133 -14.60 10.18 0.52
C ASN A 133 -14.06 11.63 0.51
N TRP A 134 -14.79 12.59 1.10
CA TRP A 134 -14.45 14.02 1.04
C TRP A 134 -13.02 14.39 1.50
N PRO A 135 -12.39 13.74 2.52
CA PRO A 135 -11.03 14.08 2.94
C PRO A 135 -9.96 13.65 1.92
N PHE A 136 -10.32 12.81 0.96
CA PHE A 136 -9.39 12.13 0.05
C PHE A 136 -9.45 12.67 -1.38
N LEU A 137 -10.43 13.52 -1.71
CA LEU A 137 -10.64 14.00 -3.08
C LEU A 137 -9.50 14.89 -3.56
N GLU A 138 -8.94 15.70 -2.67
CA GLU A 138 -7.98 16.76 -2.99
C GLU A 138 -6.76 16.70 -2.05
N PRO A 139 -5.60 17.23 -2.47
CA PRO A 139 -4.42 17.30 -1.62
C PRO A 139 -4.69 18.09 -0.34
N VAL A 140 -4.16 17.62 0.79
CA VAL A 140 -4.25 18.34 2.05
C VAL A 140 -3.59 19.72 1.93
N ASP A 141 -4.35 20.78 2.23
CA ASP A 141 -3.79 22.13 2.32
C ASP A 141 -2.89 22.26 3.56
N ILE A 142 -1.59 22.15 3.31
CA ILE A 142 -0.54 22.23 4.32
C ILE A 142 -0.47 23.57 5.05
N LYS A 143 -1.07 24.64 4.50
CA LYS A 143 -1.17 25.93 5.19
C LYS A 143 -2.21 25.88 6.29
N LEU A 144 -3.28 25.11 6.08
CA LEU A 144 -4.37 24.92 7.04
C LEU A 144 -4.09 23.82 8.06
N ILE A 145 -3.24 22.85 7.71
CA ILE A 145 -2.88 21.73 8.58
C ILE A 145 -1.38 21.79 8.94
N PRO A 146 -1.02 22.54 10.00
CA PRO A 146 0.35 22.61 10.49
C PRO A 146 0.94 21.23 10.80
N ASN A 147 2.24 21.07 10.57
CA ASN A 147 2.99 19.84 10.82
C ASN A 147 2.62 18.61 9.97
N TYR A 148 1.63 18.68 9.07
CA TYR A 148 1.26 17.55 8.19
C TYR A 148 2.47 16.97 7.45
N LYS A 149 3.23 17.82 6.73
CA LYS A 149 4.47 17.43 6.02
C LYS A 149 5.62 16.97 6.92
N LYS A 150 5.58 17.26 8.23
CA LYS A 150 6.60 16.72 9.16
C LYS A 150 6.33 15.25 9.44
N ILE A 151 5.06 14.87 9.57
CA ILE A 151 4.60 13.52 9.93
C ILE A 151 4.44 12.63 8.68
N ILE A 152 3.80 13.16 7.65
CA ILE A 152 3.49 12.48 6.39
C ILE A 152 4.56 12.84 5.36
N LYS A 153 5.35 11.83 4.97
CA LYS A 153 6.49 12.00 4.06
C LYS A 153 6.08 11.98 2.59
N ASN A 154 5.15 11.11 2.24
CA ASN A 154 4.65 10.92 0.88
C ASN A 154 3.15 11.22 0.87
N PRO A 155 2.73 12.51 0.87
CA PRO A 155 1.32 12.88 0.78
C PRO A 155 0.76 12.43 -0.58
N THR A 156 -0.47 11.93 -0.57
CA THR A 156 -1.20 11.53 -1.77
C THR A 156 -2.70 11.59 -1.48
N ASP A 157 -3.48 11.66 -2.55
CA ASP A 157 -4.92 11.90 -2.59
C ASP A 157 -5.46 11.43 -3.96
N LEU A 158 -6.78 11.37 -4.11
CA LEU A 158 -7.40 10.89 -5.34
C LEU A 158 -7.05 11.78 -6.55
N GLN A 159 -7.00 13.12 -6.40
CA GLN A 159 -6.60 13.99 -7.52
C GLN A 159 -5.15 13.72 -7.96
N THR A 160 -4.23 13.53 -7.02
CA THR A 160 -2.83 13.18 -7.32
C THR A 160 -2.72 11.83 -8.02
N ILE A 161 -3.45 10.82 -7.53
CA ILE A 161 -3.50 9.48 -8.13
C ILE A 161 -4.11 9.53 -9.55
N LYS A 162 -5.15 10.34 -9.75
CA LYS A 162 -5.77 10.55 -11.06
C LYS A 162 -4.77 11.08 -12.09
N LYS A 163 -3.98 12.08 -11.70
CA LYS A 163 -2.91 12.65 -12.55
C LYS A 163 -1.90 11.58 -12.97
N LYS A 164 -1.54 10.67 -12.06
CA LYS A 164 -0.65 9.53 -12.38
C LYS A 164 -1.27 8.58 -13.42
N ILE A 165 -2.57 8.28 -13.34
CA ILE A 165 -3.28 7.54 -14.41
C ILE A 165 -3.24 8.34 -15.73
N GLU A 166 -3.52 9.64 -15.66
CA GLU A 166 -3.51 10.56 -16.81
C GLU A 166 -2.13 10.76 -17.45
N ASN A 167 -1.06 10.47 -16.72
CA ASN A 167 0.31 10.50 -17.19
C ASN A 167 0.88 9.12 -17.56
N ASN A 168 0.10 8.03 -17.41
CA ASN A 168 0.57 6.64 -17.59
C ASN A 168 1.75 6.28 -16.66
N GLU A 169 1.71 6.74 -15.41
CA GLU A 169 2.77 6.50 -14.44
C GLU A 169 2.62 5.15 -13.70
N TYR A 170 1.57 4.38 -13.98
CA TYR A 170 1.37 3.04 -13.42
C TYR A 170 1.63 1.99 -14.49
N SER A 171 2.55 1.07 -14.24
CA SER A 171 2.77 -0.09 -15.12
C SER A 171 1.69 -1.16 -14.97
N ASP A 172 1.11 -1.26 -13.77
CA ASP A 172 0.09 -2.26 -13.45
C ASP A 172 -0.90 -1.78 -12.38
N ILE A 173 -1.91 -2.61 -12.12
CA ILE A 173 -2.97 -2.34 -11.14
C ILE A 173 -2.48 -2.40 -9.69
N SER A 174 -1.40 -3.12 -9.41
CA SER A 174 -0.82 -3.23 -8.07
C SER A 174 -0.14 -1.92 -7.66
N GLU A 175 0.55 -1.24 -8.57
CA GLU A 175 1.11 0.10 -8.30
C GLU A 175 0.02 1.14 -7.99
N TYR A 176 -1.08 1.13 -8.74
CA TYR A 176 -2.25 1.97 -8.46
C TYR A 176 -2.85 1.67 -7.07
N ARG A 177 -3.02 0.39 -6.74
CA ARG A 177 -3.52 -0.06 -5.43
C ARG A 177 -2.57 0.35 -4.29
N ASN A 178 -1.26 0.33 -4.51
CA ASN A 178 -0.27 0.76 -3.51
C ASN A 178 -0.44 2.23 -3.13
N ASP A 179 -0.76 3.11 -4.08
CA ASP A 179 -1.02 4.52 -3.78
C ASP A 179 -2.33 4.74 -3.03
N LEU A 180 -3.39 3.97 -3.33
CA LEU A 180 -4.63 3.99 -2.55
C LEU A 180 -4.37 3.54 -1.10
N ASN A 181 -3.59 2.49 -0.92
CA ASN A 181 -3.20 2.00 0.40
C ASN A 181 -2.33 3.02 1.15
N LEU A 182 -1.42 3.70 0.45
CA LEU A 182 -0.61 4.78 1.02
C LEU A 182 -1.49 5.96 1.47
N MET A 183 -2.48 6.35 0.67
CA MET A 183 -3.46 7.39 1.01
C MET A 183 -4.18 7.07 2.33
N ILE A 184 -4.71 5.84 2.45
CA ILE A 184 -5.41 5.35 3.65
C ILE A 184 -4.44 5.28 4.84
N LYS A 185 -3.24 4.74 4.65
CA LYS A 185 -2.20 4.65 5.69
C LYS A 185 -1.80 6.03 6.22
N ASN A 186 -1.67 7.02 5.33
CA ASN A 186 -1.39 8.40 5.73
C ASN A 186 -2.52 8.99 6.57
N CYS A 187 -3.77 8.68 6.23
CA CYS A 187 -4.92 9.09 7.04
C CYS A 187 -4.83 8.53 8.46
N PHE A 188 -4.62 7.23 8.63
CA PHE A 188 -4.51 6.62 9.96
C PHE A 188 -3.27 7.07 10.73
N LYS A 189 -2.16 7.38 10.03
CA LYS A 189 -0.94 7.88 10.65
C LYS A 189 -1.09 9.29 11.20
N PHE A 190 -1.85 10.15 10.53
CA PHE A 190 -1.99 11.55 10.92
C PHE A 190 -3.15 11.78 11.90
N ASN A 191 -4.27 11.10 11.70
CA ASN A 191 -5.51 11.37 12.43
C ASN A 191 -5.66 10.45 13.65
N SER A 192 -6.27 10.96 14.72
CA SER A 192 -6.62 10.15 15.90
C SER A 192 -7.79 9.20 15.59
N VAL A 193 -7.80 8.01 16.21
CA VAL A 193 -8.83 6.97 16.04
C VAL A 193 -10.26 7.48 16.27
N ASP A 194 -10.43 8.46 17.16
CA ASP A 194 -11.74 9.02 17.49
C ASP A 194 -12.26 10.06 16.48
N SER A 195 -11.37 10.54 15.60
CA SER A 195 -11.68 11.62 14.66
C SER A 195 -12.59 11.17 13.52
N GLU A 196 -13.39 12.11 12.99
CA GLU A 196 -14.24 11.86 11.82
C GLU A 196 -13.43 11.43 10.59
N VAL A 197 -12.25 12.03 10.39
CA VAL A 197 -11.37 11.72 9.25
C VAL A 197 -10.79 10.31 9.36
N TYR A 198 -10.45 9.85 10.57
CA TYR A 198 -10.03 8.46 10.78
C TYR A 198 -11.14 7.47 10.42
N LYS A 199 -12.37 7.72 10.89
CA LYS A 199 -13.55 6.92 10.52
C LYS A 199 -13.82 6.93 9.02
N CYS A 200 -13.59 8.07 8.35
CA CYS A 200 -13.62 8.13 6.88
C CYS A 200 -12.57 7.22 6.25
N GLY A 201 -11.36 7.14 6.83
CA GLY A 201 -10.32 6.20 6.42
C GLY A 201 -10.75 4.73 6.54
N GLU A 202 -11.46 4.36 7.60
CA GLU A 202 -11.99 2.99 7.78
C GLU A 202 -13.00 2.62 6.69
N GLU A 203 -13.94 3.53 6.39
CA GLU A 203 -14.92 3.30 5.32
C GLU A 203 -14.27 3.27 3.93
N MET A 204 -13.26 4.12 3.69
CA MET A 204 -12.49 4.11 2.45
C MET A 204 -11.68 2.82 2.28
N GLU A 205 -11.08 2.30 3.36
CA GLU A 205 -10.37 1.01 3.34
C GLU A 205 -11.30 -0.15 2.99
N LYS A 206 -12.50 -0.20 3.59
CA LYS A 206 -13.52 -1.21 3.25
C LYS A 206 -13.94 -1.12 1.78
N LEU A 207 -14.12 0.08 1.26
CA LEU A 207 -14.47 0.30 -0.14
C LEU A 207 -13.35 -0.19 -1.09
N VAL A 208 -12.10 0.15 -0.80
CA VAL A 208 -10.94 -0.30 -1.59
C VAL A 208 -10.84 -1.83 -1.57
N LYS A 209 -10.87 -2.46 -0.39
CA LYS A 209 -10.87 -3.94 -0.26
C LYS A 209 -11.98 -4.59 -1.09
N LYS A 210 -13.19 -4.04 -1.03
CA LYS A 210 -14.34 -4.51 -1.82
C LYS A 210 -14.10 -4.40 -3.32
N ILE A 211 -13.55 -3.29 -3.80
CA ILE A 211 -13.27 -3.06 -5.23
C ILE A 211 -12.26 -4.07 -5.77
N PHE A 212 -11.26 -4.44 -4.97
CA PHE A 212 -10.23 -5.39 -5.36
C PHE A 212 -10.58 -6.84 -5.03
N ASN A 213 -11.83 -7.12 -4.63
CA ASN A 213 -12.30 -8.44 -4.16
C ASN A 213 -11.37 -9.06 -3.11
N GLU A 214 -10.82 -8.23 -2.24
CA GLU A 214 -10.02 -8.68 -1.11
C GLU A 214 -10.98 -9.12 -0.01
N GLU A 215 -11.39 -10.38 -0.07
CA GLU A 215 -12.02 -11.02 1.07
C GLU A 215 -10.92 -11.27 2.12
N GLU A 216 -11.17 -10.81 3.35
CA GLU A 216 -10.33 -11.22 4.48
C GLU A 216 -10.43 -12.74 4.59
N SER A 217 -9.29 -13.43 4.69
CA SER A 217 -9.33 -14.89 4.83
C SER A 217 -10.14 -15.28 6.07
N ASP A 218 -10.78 -16.45 6.00
CA ASP A 218 -11.55 -17.00 7.12
C ASP A 218 -10.73 -17.04 8.42
N GLU A 219 -9.42 -17.23 8.31
CA GLU A 219 -8.49 -17.23 9.44
C GLU A 219 -8.35 -15.84 10.08
N VAL A 220 -8.23 -14.78 9.27
CA VAL A 220 -8.16 -13.39 9.78
C VAL A 220 -9.48 -13.02 10.46
N GLN A 221 -10.62 -13.39 9.87
CA GLN A 221 -11.94 -13.13 10.45
C GLN A 221 -12.15 -13.88 11.79
N ARG A 222 -11.71 -15.14 11.84
CA ARG A 222 -11.74 -15.96 13.06
C ARG A 222 -10.86 -15.34 14.14
N LEU A 223 -9.66 -14.90 13.81
CA LEU A 223 -8.73 -14.27 14.76
C LEU A 223 -9.29 -12.96 15.31
N LYS A 224 -9.86 -12.09 14.47
CA LYS A 224 -10.52 -10.85 14.94
C LYS A 224 -11.67 -11.12 15.91
N THR A 225 -12.48 -12.14 15.61
CA THR A 225 -13.58 -12.54 16.50
C THR A 225 -13.04 -13.03 17.85
N LYS A 226 -11.95 -13.80 17.83
CA LYS A 226 -11.29 -14.30 19.04
C LYS A 226 -10.66 -13.17 19.86
N ILE A 227 -10.04 -12.19 19.22
CA ILE A 227 -9.50 -10.98 19.87
C ILE A 227 -10.63 -10.23 20.59
N LYS A 228 -11.75 -9.97 19.91
CA LYS A 228 -12.90 -9.27 20.50
C LYS A 228 -13.51 -10.02 21.69
N ASP A 229 -13.53 -11.35 21.65
CA ASP A 229 -13.98 -12.18 22.78
C ASP A 229 -12.99 -12.12 23.94
N LEU A 230 -11.69 -12.20 23.67
CA LEU A 230 -10.65 -12.08 24.68
C LEU A 230 -10.64 -10.69 25.34
N GLU A 231 -10.82 -9.62 24.59
CA GLU A 231 -10.94 -8.26 25.11
C GLU A 231 -12.13 -8.12 26.07
N LYS A 232 -13.30 -8.70 25.72
CA LYS A 232 -14.46 -8.73 26.63
C LYS A 232 -14.21 -9.54 27.89
N ARG A 233 -13.52 -10.67 27.78
CA ARG A 233 -13.14 -11.48 28.95
C ARG A 233 -12.17 -10.70 29.82
N LEU A 234 -11.16 -10.06 29.23
CA LEU A 234 -10.19 -9.25 29.94
C LEU A 234 -10.86 -8.11 30.70
N GLU A 235 -11.78 -7.38 30.06
CA GLU A 235 -12.56 -6.32 30.71
C GLU A 235 -13.38 -6.86 31.91
N LYS A 236 -13.93 -8.08 31.78
CA LYS A 236 -14.64 -8.75 32.88
C LYS A 236 -13.69 -9.15 34.01
N TYR A 237 -12.49 -9.65 33.70
CA TYR A 237 -11.47 -9.98 34.69
C TYR A 237 -10.96 -8.73 35.42
N GLU A 238 -10.70 -7.64 34.70
CA GLU A 238 -10.26 -6.36 35.25
C GLU A 238 -11.30 -5.75 36.19
N LYS A 239 -12.60 -5.97 35.92
CA LYS A 239 -13.70 -5.51 36.78
C LYS A 239 -14.03 -6.47 37.93
N LYS A 240 -13.50 -7.70 37.94
CA LYS A 240 -13.76 -8.68 39.00
C LYS A 240 -13.09 -8.21 40.29
N LYS A 241 -13.88 -7.93 41.31
CA LYS A 241 -13.39 -7.65 42.66
C LYS A 241 -13.23 -8.97 43.41
N PHE A 242 -12.02 -9.26 43.84
CA PHE A 242 -11.72 -10.44 44.65
C PHE A 242 -11.94 -10.14 46.14
N LYS A 243 -12.39 -11.15 46.89
CA LYS A 243 -12.42 -11.08 48.36
C LYS A 243 -11.03 -10.76 48.89
N LYS A 244 -10.94 -9.83 49.84
CA LYS A 244 -9.67 -9.47 50.49
C LYS A 244 -9.38 -10.40 51.67
N TYR A 245 -8.19 -10.96 51.72
CA TYR A 245 -7.75 -11.84 52.80
C TYR A 245 -6.75 -11.11 53.70
N ASN A 246 -7.19 -10.78 54.91
CA ASN A 246 -6.28 -10.31 55.96
C ASN A 246 -5.47 -11.48 56.55
N SER A 247 -4.49 -11.18 57.41
CA SER A 247 -3.60 -12.20 57.98
C SER A 247 -4.35 -13.31 58.71
N GLU A 248 -5.44 -12.97 59.43
CA GLU A 248 -6.22 -13.95 60.17
C GLU A 248 -6.96 -14.93 59.23
N ASN A 249 -7.59 -14.42 58.17
CA ASN A 249 -8.29 -15.25 57.19
C ASN A 249 -7.31 -16.15 56.41
N ARG A 250 -6.10 -15.67 56.12
CA ARG A 250 -5.05 -16.46 55.44
C ARG A 250 -4.59 -17.64 56.28
N VAL A 251 -4.37 -17.42 57.58
CA VAL A 251 -3.98 -18.48 58.53
C VAL A 251 -5.10 -19.50 58.69
N LYS A 252 -6.37 -19.05 58.78
CA LYS A 252 -7.53 -19.96 58.86
C LYS A 252 -7.62 -20.86 57.63
N LEU A 253 -7.54 -20.28 56.44
CA LEU A 253 -7.61 -21.03 55.18
C LEU A 253 -6.45 -22.04 55.04
N ALA A 254 -5.22 -21.64 55.42
CA ALA A 254 -4.09 -22.57 55.45
C ALA A 254 -4.32 -23.77 56.39
N ALA A 255 -4.92 -23.52 57.56
CA ALA A 255 -5.26 -24.57 58.52
C ALA A 255 -6.42 -25.47 58.06
N GLU A 256 -7.33 -24.96 57.23
CA GLU A 256 -8.38 -25.77 56.59
C GLU A 256 -7.80 -26.68 55.52
N VAL A 257 -6.90 -26.15 54.67
CA VAL A 257 -6.19 -26.94 53.64
C VAL A 257 -5.42 -28.11 54.25
N GLN A 258 -4.77 -27.91 55.40
CA GLN A 258 -4.03 -28.96 56.11
C GLN A 258 -4.90 -30.12 56.62
N LYS A 259 -6.22 -29.94 56.70
CA LYS A 259 -7.16 -30.97 57.18
C LYS A 259 -7.80 -31.76 56.05
N LEU A 260 -7.56 -31.38 54.80
CA LEU A 260 -8.12 -32.04 53.63
C LEU A 260 -7.55 -33.46 53.49
N ASP A 261 -8.35 -34.34 52.90
CA ASP A 261 -7.87 -35.63 52.46
C ASP A 261 -6.95 -35.51 51.23
N GLU A 262 -6.35 -36.64 50.84
CA GLU A 262 -5.37 -36.68 49.75
C GLU A 262 -5.95 -36.25 48.39
N ASN A 263 -7.25 -36.47 48.13
CA ASN A 263 -7.87 -36.13 46.86
C ASN A 263 -8.16 -34.63 46.78
N ASN A 264 -8.73 -34.08 47.85
CA ASN A 264 -9.05 -32.66 47.94
C ASN A 264 -7.77 -31.82 48.03
N ALA A 265 -6.74 -32.32 48.71
CA ALA A 265 -5.41 -31.71 48.73
C ALA A 265 -4.78 -31.64 47.32
N ARG A 266 -4.92 -32.70 46.50
CA ARG A 266 -4.43 -32.69 45.11
C ARG A 266 -5.06 -31.58 44.27
N GLU A 267 -6.36 -31.34 44.45
CA GLU A 267 -7.06 -30.26 43.74
C GLU A 267 -6.51 -28.88 44.13
N ILE A 268 -6.22 -28.65 45.42
CA ILE A 268 -5.56 -27.42 45.87
C ILE A 268 -4.15 -27.29 45.27
N ILE A 269 -3.40 -28.38 45.18
CA ILE A 269 -2.08 -28.40 44.54
C ILE A 269 -2.16 -28.03 43.05
N LEU A 270 -3.20 -28.45 42.34
CA LEU A 270 -3.42 -28.07 40.95
C LEU A 270 -3.64 -26.56 40.81
N ILE A 271 -4.46 -25.94 41.68
CA ILE A 271 -4.66 -24.48 41.72
C ILE A 271 -3.32 -23.77 41.96
N LEU A 272 -2.53 -24.25 42.91
CA LEU A 272 -1.23 -23.67 43.25
C LEU A 272 -0.19 -23.81 42.11
N LYS A 273 -0.21 -24.92 41.36
CA LYS A 273 0.66 -25.14 40.20
C LYS A 273 0.24 -24.32 38.99
N ASP A 274 -1.06 -24.08 38.78
CA ASP A 274 -1.51 -23.17 37.72
C ASP A 274 -1.04 -21.74 37.99
N TYR A 275 -1.05 -21.31 39.26
CA TYR A 275 -0.49 -20.02 39.67
C TYR A 275 1.05 -19.97 39.61
N ASN A 276 1.74 -21.00 40.12
CA ASN A 276 3.20 -21.10 40.10
C ASN A 276 3.63 -22.46 39.52
N PRO A 277 3.89 -22.54 38.20
CA PRO A 277 4.27 -23.79 37.54
C PRO A 277 5.56 -24.43 38.04
N ASN A 278 6.42 -23.67 38.73
CA ASN A 278 7.70 -24.15 39.27
C ASN A 278 7.59 -24.69 40.70
N LEU A 279 6.37 -24.90 41.22
CA LEU A 279 6.16 -25.45 42.55
C LEU A 279 6.57 -26.93 42.58
N GLU A 280 7.68 -27.22 43.26
CA GLU A 280 8.25 -28.56 43.38
C GLU A 280 7.73 -29.29 44.62
N LEU A 281 7.64 -30.62 44.52
CA LEU A 281 7.42 -31.49 45.68
C LEU A 281 8.71 -31.60 46.46
N THR A 282 8.64 -31.51 47.78
CA THR A 282 9.78 -31.82 48.65
C THR A 282 10.03 -33.33 48.72
N ASP A 283 11.19 -33.75 49.24
CA ASP A 283 11.62 -35.15 49.36
C ASP A 283 10.67 -36.06 50.19
N LYS A 284 9.55 -35.53 50.69
CA LYS A 284 8.56 -36.20 51.54
C LYS A 284 7.14 -36.24 50.95
N GLU A 285 6.96 -35.99 49.66
CA GLU A 285 5.63 -35.87 49.01
C GLU A 285 4.78 -34.69 49.52
N GLU A 286 5.40 -33.77 50.27
CA GLU A 286 4.76 -32.57 50.82
C GLU A 286 5.11 -31.33 49.98
N ILE A 287 4.24 -30.33 49.97
CA ILE A 287 4.48 -29.02 49.37
C ILE A 287 4.44 -27.95 50.46
N GLU A 288 5.48 -27.13 50.53
CA GLU A 288 5.53 -25.98 51.43
C GLU A 288 5.10 -24.72 50.67
N VAL A 289 4.01 -24.08 51.13
CA VAL A 289 3.48 -22.85 50.52
C VAL A 289 3.17 -21.82 51.60
N ASP A 290 3.72 -20.61 51.43
CA ASP A 290 3.39 -19.47 52.30
C ASP A 290 2.12 -18.76 51.81
N PHE A 291 0.99 -19.04 52.48
CA PHE A 291 -0.30 -18.41 52.23
C PHE A 291 -0.29 -16.89 52.49
N GLY A 292 0.71 -16.35 53.20
CA GLY A 292 0.93 -14.92 53.36
C GLY A 292 1.38 -14.21 52.08
N THR A 293 1.99 -14.94 51.14
CA THR A 293 2.50 -14.39 49.87
C THR A 293 1.55 -14.58 48.69
N LEU A 294 0.56 -15.47 48.82
CA LEU A 294 -0.39 -15.76 47.75
C LEU A 294 -1.30 -14.55 47.43
N PRO A 295 -1.57 -14.26 46.15
CA PRO A 295 -2.55 -13.25 45.78
C PRO A 295 -3.96 -13.61 46.28
N ASP A 296 -4.76 -12.58 46.59
CA ASP A 296 -6.14 -12.77 47.09
C ASP A 296 -7.03 -13.61 46.16
N HIS A 297 -6.82 -13.55 44.83
CA HIS A 297 -7.61 -14.34 43.88
C HIS A 297 -7.32 -15.84 43.95
N VAL A 298 -6.06 -16.23 44.23
CA VAL A 298 -5.67 -17.63 44.41
C VAL A 298 -6.28 -18.16 45.71
N LEU A 299 -6.27 -17.35 46.77
CA LEU A 299 -6.89 -17.71 48.04
C LEU A 299 -8.42 -17.85 47.93
N GLU A 300 -9.07 -16.98 47.15
CA GLU A 300 -10.50 -17.09 46.87
C GLU A 300 -10.84 -18.38 46.11
N GLU A 301 -10.02 -18.78 45.14
CA GLU A 301 -10.21 -20.04 44.42
C GLU A 301 -10.03 -21.28 45.31
N ILE A 302 -9.03 -21.27 46.20
CA ILE A 302 -8.82 -22.30 47.22
C ILE A 302 -10.02 -22.37 48.18
N GLU A 303 -10.47 -21.23 48.71
CA GLU A 303 -11.61 -21.17 49.63
C GLU A 303 -12.91 -21.66 48.97
N ASP A 304 -13.18 -21.28 47.72
CA ASP A 304 -14.36 -21.71 46.99
C ASP A 304 -14.34 -23.22 46.71
N LYS A 305 -13.17 -23.79 46.40
CA LYS A 305 -13.01 -25.24 46.18
C LYS A 305 -13.31 -26.04 47.45
N ILE A 306 -12.81 -25.59 48.60
CA ILE A 306 -13.08 -26.23 49.91
C ILE A 306 -14.57 -26.18 50.25
N LYS A 307 -15.25 -25.04 50.00
CA LYS A 307 -16.69 -24.90 50.30
C LYS A 307 -17.56 -25.85 49.47
N VAL A 308 -17.29 -25.96 48.17
CA VAL A 308 -18.05 -26.85 47.27
C VAL A 308 -18.00 -28.31 47.72
N GLU A 309 -16.86 -28.74 48.26
CA GLU A 309 -16.69 -30.10 48.76
C GLU A 309 -17.41 -30.31 50.10
N SER A 310 -17.35 -29.33 51.01
CA SER A 310 -18.09 -29.39 52.29
C SER A 310 -19.61 -29.49 52.11
N GLU A 311 -20.16 -28.92 51.04
CA GLU A 311 -21.59 -29.03 50.71
C GLU A 311 -21.96 -30.37 50.03
N SER A 312 -20.98 -31.10 49.46
CA SER A 312 -21.19 -32.38 48.78
C SER A 312 -21.13 -33.60 49.71
N GLU A 313 -20.51 -33.47 50.88
CA GLU A 313 -20.44 -34.53 51.91
C GLU A 313 -21.67 -34.55 52.84
N GLU A 314 -22.51 -33.51 52.82
CA GLU A 314 -23.74 -33.40 53.64
C GLU A 314 -25.01 -33.96 52.96
N VAL A 315 -24.91 -34.58 51.78
CA VAL A 315 -26.05 -35.09 50.97
C VAL A 315 -26.19 -36.61 51.00
#